data_AF-A0A9E0XPX6-F1
#
_entry.id   AF-A0A9E0XPX6-F1
#
_cell.length_a   1.000
_cell.length_b   1.000
_cell.length_c   1.000
_cell.angle_alpha   90.00
_cell.angle_beta   90.00
_cell.angle_gamma   90.00
#
_symmetry.space_group_name_H-M   'P 1'
#
loop_
_entity.id
_entity.type
_entity.pdbx_description
1 polymer ?
#
loop_
_entity_poly.entity_id
_entity_poly.type
_entity_poly.pdbx_seq_one_letter_code
_entity_poly.pdbx_strand_id
1 'polypeptide(L)'
;AVSGPMGCRGDGSASTEQSLEHMTGRLGLSSDQQDRIRVILDEQQAARDLQRQETHQRVDAVLTQAQRDERDRLIATRIERRLERMAERLDLTTDQTQQIRTVMEERIGNPQMSRAEIRDRVSAVLTDEQLDQLKAMGGRRGPMF
;
A
#
# COMPACT_ATOMS: atom_id res chain seq x y z
N ALA A 1 17.74 -13.92 18.97
CA ALA A 1 16.43 -14.43 18.51
C ALA A 1 15.38 -13.64 19.27
N VAL A 2 14.53 -12.81 18.66
CA VAL A 2 13.47 -13.18 17.71
C VAL A 2 13.38 -12.15 16.58
N SER A 3 13.63 -12.59 15.34
CA SER A 3 13.34 -11.82 14.13
C SER A 3 11.82 -11.81 13.91
N GLY A 4 11.18 -10.67 14.15
CA GLY A 4 9.78 -10.44 13.76
C GLY A 4 9.67 -10.26 12.24
N PRO A 5 8.57 -10.71 11.61
CA PRO A 5 8.47 -10.73 10.16
C PRO A 5 8.35 -9.31 9.59
N MET A 6 9.27 -8.99 8.68
CA MET A 6 9.27 -7.85 7.77
C MET A 6 7.98 -7.82 6.91
N GLY A 7 6.91 -7.24 7.46
CA GLY A 7 5.65 -7.00 6.77
C GLY A 7 5.64 -5.71 5.94
N CYS A 8 6.66 -5.47 5.11
CA CYS A 8 6.66 -4.41 4.10
C CYS A 8 6.62 -5.04 2.70
N ARG A 9 5.58 -5.84 2.43
CA ARG A 9 5.24 -6.28 1.06
C ARG A 9 4.52 -5.13 0.36
N GLY A 10 5.26 -4.52 -0.57
CA GLY A 10 4.79 -3.46 -1.44
C GLY A 10 3.61 -3.92 -2.31
N ASP A 11 2.86 -2.90 -2.73
CA ASP A 11 2.15 -2.73 -3.99
C ASP A 11 1.40 -3.93 -4.58
N GLY A 12 0.08 -3.79 -4.72
CA GLY A 12 -0.78 -4.82 -5.29
C GLY A 12 -1.23 -4.50 -6.71
N SER A 13 -1.29 -3.24 -7.14
CA SER A 13 -1.85 -2.89 -8.47
C SER A 13 -0.85 -2.21 -9.41
N ALA A 14 0.00 -1.29 -8.91
CA ALA A 14 1.13 -0.83 -9.72
C ALA A 14 2.19 -1.94 -9.84
N SER A 15 2.22 -2.88 -8.87
CA SER A 15 2.95 -4.14 -9.00
C SER A 15 2.31 -5.13 -9.97
N THR A 16 0.98 -5.15 -10.15
CA THR A 16 0.37 -6.09 -11.12
C THR A 16 0.57 -5.59 -12.54
N GLU A 17 0.42 -4.29 -12.80
CA GLU A 17 0.77 -3.70 -14.10
C GLU A 17 2.25 -3.86 -14.43
N GLN A 18 3.18 -3.53 -13.52
CA GLN A 18 4.61 -3.78 -13.76
C GLN A 18 4.94 -5.27 -13.90
N SER A 19 4.27 -6.15 -13.13
CA SER A 19 4.47 -7.59 -13.25
C SER A 19 3.94 -8.12 -14.58
N LEU A 20 2.79 -7.62 -15.04
CA LEU A 20 2.20 -7.92 -16.34
C LEU A 20 3.06 -7.41 -17.48
N GLU A 21 3.59 -6.19 -17.40
CA GLU A 21 4.48 -5.62 -18.40
C GLU A 21 5.77 -6.46 -18.52
N HIS A 22 6.36 -6.84 -17.38
CA HIS A 22 7.52 -7.71 -17.35
C HIS A 22 7.23 -9.14 -17.86
N MET A 23 6.07 -9.72 -17.52
CA MET A 23 5.65 -11.02 -18.05
C MET A 23 5.36 -10.94 -19.56
N THR A 24 4.74 -9.86 -20.02
CA THR A 24 4.44 -9.61 -21.43
C THR A 24 5.71 -9.53 -22.25
N GLY A 25 6.70 -8.75 -21.80
CA GLY A 25 7.98 -8.62 -22.47
C GLY A 25 8.78 -9.93 -22.50
N ARG A 26 8.70 -10.75 -21.45
CA ARG A 26 9.44 -12.03 -21.36
C ARG A 26 8.77 -13.20 -22.08
N LEU A 27 7.44 -13.24 -22.12
CA LEU A 27 6.66 -14.38 -22.61
C LEU A 27 5.95 -14.10 -23.94
N GLY A 28 5.99 -12.86 -24.44
CA GLY A 28 5.33 -12.47 -25.68
C GLY A 28 3.81 -12.61 -25.59
N LEU A 29 3.21 -12.18 -24.47
CA LEU A 29 1.77 -12.32 -24.24
C LEU A 29 0.97 -11.49 -25.23
N SER A 30 0.00 -12.11 -25.90
CA SER A 30 -1.01 -11.40 -26.71
C SER A 30 -1.91 -10.52 -25.86
N SER A 31 -2.59 -9.54 -26.48
CA SER A 31 -3.54 -8.66 -25.78
C SER A 31 -4.58 -9.46 -25.00
N ASP A 32 -5.21 -10.44 -25.64
CA ASP A 32 -6.23 -11.29 -25.01
C ASP A 32 -5.68 -12.05 -23.79
N GLN A 33 -4.41 -12.48 -23.82
CA GLN A 33 -3.76 -13.14 -22.69
C GLN A 33 -3.49 -12.15 -21.56
N GLN A 34 -3.03 -10.95 -21.88
CA GLN A 34 -2.80 -9.89 -20.88
C GLN A 34 -4.10 -9.49 -20.19
N ASP A 35 -5.18 -9.34 -20.95
CA ASP A 35 -6.50 -8.99 -20.43
C ASP A 35 -7.00 -10.05 -19.44
N ARG A 36 -6.87 -11.33 -19.80
CA ARG A 36 -7.24 -12.45 -18.91
C ARG A 36 -6.39 -12.47 -17.64
N ILE A 37 -5.08 -12.23 -17.76
CA ILE A 37 -4.19 -12.21 -16.60
C ILE A 37 -4.50 -11.01 -15.69
N ARG A 38 -4.85 -9.83 -16.25
CA ARG A 38 -5.31 -8.67 -15.46
C ARG A 38 -6.50 -9.04 -14.59
N VAL A 39 -7.54 -9.63 -15.17
CA VAL A 39 -8.73 -10.07 -14.42
C VAL A 39 -8.35 -11.02 -13.28
N ILE A 40 -7.51 -12.03 -13.54
CA ILE A 40 -7.07 -12.99 -12.51
C ILE A 40 -6.33 -12.29 -11.36
N LEU A 41 -5.45 -11.34 -11.69
CA LEU A 41 -4.67 -10.60 -10.68
C LEU A 41 -5.56 -9.68 -9.85
N ASP A 42 -6.55 -9.03 -10.47
CA ASP A 42 -7.51 -8.17 -9.79
C ASP A 42 -8.41 -8.98 -8.83
N GLU A 43 -8.94 -10.11 -9.29
CA GLU A 43 -9.70 -11.04 -8.45
C GLU A 43 -8.88 -11.54 -7.25
N GLN A 44 -7.62 -11.93 -7.50
CA GLN A 44 -6.71 -12.35 -6.43
C GLN A 44 -6.47 -11.22 -5.43
N GLN A 45 -6.28 -9.99 -5.90
CA GLN A 45 -6.05 -8.84 -5.05
C GLN A 45 -7.27 -8.55 -4.17
N ALA A 46 -8.48 -8.58 -4.75
CA ALA A 46 -9.73 -8.42 -4.01
C ALA A 46 -9.91 -9.50 -2.93
N ALA A 47 -9.67 -10.78 -3.27
CA ALA A 47 -9.74 -11.88 -2.31
C ALA A 47 -8.75 -11.71 -1.14
N ARG A 48 -7.53 -11.25 -1.44
CA ARG A 48 -6.51 -10.96 -0.41
C ARG A 48 -6.90 -9.79 0.48
N ASP A 49 -7.54 -8.75 -0.06
CA ASP A 49 -8.04 -7.62 0.72
C ASP A 49 -9.14 -8.06 1.68
N LEU A 50 -10.10 -8.87 1.21
CA LEU A 50 -11.14 -9.45 2.05
C LEU A 50 -10.55 -10.31 3.17
N GLN A 51 -9.64 -11.23 2.85
CA GLN A 51 -8.99 -12.09 3.84
C GLN A 51 -8.25 -11.27 4.91
N ARG A 52 -7.60 -10.17 4.52
CA ARG A 52 -6.94 -9.27 5.46
C ARG A 52 -7.93 -8.59 6.39
N GLN A 53 -9.06 -8.10 5.86
CA GLN A 53 -10.11 -7.47 6.65
C GLN A 53 -10.68 -8.45 7.68
N GLU A 54 -11.02 -9.68 7.26
CA GLU A 54 -11.50 -10.73 8.16
C GLU A 54 -10.47 -11.06 9.25
N THR A 55 -9.20 -11.19 8.86
CA THR A 55 -8.11 -11.46 9.81
C THR A 55 -7.99 -10.33 10.84
N HIS A 56 -8.06 -9.08 10.38
CA HIS A 56 -8.00 -7.91 11.26
C HIS A 56 -9.16 -7.90 12.24
N GLN A 57 -10.39 -8.16 11.79
CA GLN A 57 -11.56 -8.24 12.66
C GLN A 57 -11.42 -9.34 13.72
N ARG A 58 -10.92 -10.51 13.34
CA ARG A 58 -10.68 -11.62 14.27
C ARG A 58 -9.61 -11.29 15.31
N VAL A 59 -8.53 -10.63 14.90
CA VAL A 59 -7.49 -10.15 15.83
C VAL A 59 -8.09 -9.10 16.77
N ASP A 60 -8.81 -8.12 16.25
CA ASP A 60 -9.38 -7.03 17.06
C ASP A 60 -10.37 -7.55 18.10
N ALA A 61 -11.15 -8.58 17.75
CA ALA A 61 -12.10 -9.21 18.66
C ALA A 61 -11.44 -9.84 19.89
N VAL A 62 -10.18 -10.26 19.81
CA VAL A 62 -9.46 -10.88 20.94
C VAL A 62 -8.61 -9.87 21.74
N LEU A 63 -8.46 -8.64 21.25
CA LEU A 63 -7.72 -7.59 21.95
C LEU A 63 -8.58 -6.87 22.98
N THR A 64 -7.98 -6.55 24.13
CA THR A 64 -8.57 -5.63 25.10
C THR A 64 -8.50 -4.19 24.61
N GLN A 65 -9.27 -3.28 25.22
CA GLN A 65 -9.23 -1.86 24.85
C GLN A 65 -7.82 -1.27 25.01
N ALA A 66 -7.15 -1.53 26.13
CA ALA A 66 -5.78 -1.05 26.36
C ALA A 66 -4.78 -1.55 25.30
N GLN A 67 -4.96 -2.78 24.80
CA GLN A 67 -4.12 -3.33 23.73
C GLN A 67 -4.42 -2.69 22.37
N ARG A 68 -5.69 -2.36 22.09
CA ARG A 68 -6.07 -1.63 20.88
C ARG A 68 -5.50 -0.21 20.89
N ASP A 69 -5.59 0.48 22.03
CA ASP A 69 -5.04 1.83 22.19
C ASP A 69 -3.52 1.83 21.98
N GLU A 70 -2.81 0.83 22.52
CA GLU A 70 -1.36 0.69 22.31
C GLU A 70 -1.01 0.39 20.85
N ARG A 71 -1.76 -0.52 20.20
CA ARG A 71 -1.62 -0.79 18.77
C ARG A 71 -1.79 0.50 17.95
N ASP A 72 -2.80 1.30 18.26
CA ASP A 72 -3.11 2.52 17.53
C ASP A 72 -2.01 3.58 17.70
N ARG A 73 -1.44 3.71 18.91
CA ARG A 73 -0.23 4.53 19.15
C ARG A 73 0.96 4.07 18.31
N LEU A 74 1.25 2.76 18.30
CA LEU A 74 2.36 2.21 17.52
C LEU A 74 2.17 2.43 16.02
N ILE A 75 0.93 2.34 15.53
CA ILE A 75 0.59 2.62 14.13
C ILE A 75 0.79 4.12 13.83
N ALA A 76 0.31 5.02 14.69
CA ALA A 76 0.47 6.46 14.52
C ALA A 76 1.95 6.86 14.43
N THR A 77 2.81 6.40 15.35
CA THR A 77 4.26 6.66 15.29
C THR A 77 4.90 6.12 14.02
N ARG A 78 4.44 4.96 13.52
CA ARG A 78 4.94 4.42 12.25
C ARG A 78 4.52 5.27 11.05
N ILE A 79 3.29 5.81 11.07
CA ILE A 79 2.78 6.71 10.05
C ILE A 79 3.60 7.99 10.03
N GLU A 80 3.83 8.63 11.18
CA GLU A 80 4.64 9.85 11.30
C GLU A 80 6.02 9.65 10.67
N ARG A 81 6.77 8.62 11.09
CA ARG A 81 8.08 8.32 10.52
C ARG A 81 8.04 8.04 9.01
N ARG A 82 6.93 7.48 8.51
CA ARG A 82 6.76 7.23 7.07
C ARG A 82 6.48 8.53 6.32
N LEU A 83 5.68 9.41 6.90
CA LEU A 83 5.36 10.72 6.34
C LEU A 83 6.58 11.61 6.31
N GLU A 84 7.39 11.66 7.37
CA GLU A 84 8.65 12.42 7.39
C GLU A 84 9.57 12.02 6.24
N ARG A 85 9.80 10.71 6.07
CA ARG A 85 10.60 10.20 4.95
C ARG A 85 9.97 10.48 3.58
N MET A 86 8.65 10.54 3.50
CA MET A 86 7.95 10.83 2.24
C MET A 86 8.05 12.32 1.90
N ALA A 87 7.87 13.18 2.91
CA ALA A 87 7.99 14.62 2.81
C ALA A 87 9.38 15.03 2.35
N GLU A 88 10.43 14.47 2.96
CA GLU A 88 11.81 14.73 2.54
C GLU A 88 12.10 14.25 1.11
N ARG A 89 11.55 13.09 0.72
CA ARG A 89 11.89 12.48 -0.58
C ARG A 89 11.12 13.05 -1.77
N LEU A 90 9.89 13.49 -1.55
CA LEU A 90 9.00 14.05 -2.58
C LEU A 90 8.88 15.56 -2.49
N ASP A 91 9.64 16.18 -1.58
CA ASP A 91 9.56 17.61 -1.27
C ASP A 91 8.10 18.04 -1.02
N LEU A 92 7.41 17.29 -0.15
CA LEU A 92 5.99 17.57 0.13
C LEU A 92 5.86 18.89 0.88
N THR A 93 4.88 19.70 0.47
CA THR A 93 4.52 20.88 1.24
C THR A 93 3.93 20.50 2.61
N THR A 94 3.90 21.45 3.54
CA THR A 94 3.23 21.28 4.84
C THR A 94 1.77 20.86 4.66
N ASP A 95 1.08 21.48 3.70
CA ASP A 95 -0.33 21.19 3.43
C ASP A 95 -0.52 19.78 2.84
N GLN A 96 0.33 19.38 1.90
CA GLN A 96 0.32 18.02 1.35
C GLN A 96 0.59 16.98 2.44
N THR A 97 1.58 17.24 3.30
CA THR A 97 1.92 16.37 4.43
C THR A 97 0.75 16.21 5.39
N GLN A 98 0.04 17.30 5.69
CA GLN A 98 -1.14 17.27 6.56
C GLN A 98 -2.31 16.51 5.92
N GLN A 99 -2.57 16.71 4.63
CA GLN A 99 -3.62 15.98 3.92
C GLN A 99 -3.34 14.46 3.88
N ILE A 100 -2.10 14.07 3.57
CA ILE A 100 -1.69 12.66 3.56
C ILE A 100 -1.76 12.07 4.99
N ARG A 101 -1.40 12.85 6.02
CA ARG A 101 -1.58 12.45 7.43
C ARG A 101 -3.03 12.11 7.72
N THR A 102 -3.97 12.99 7.37
CA THR A 102 -5.40 12.75 7.58
C THR A 102 -5.87 11.47 6.88
N VAL A 103 -5.48 11.23 5.63
CA VAL A 103 -5.83 9.98 4.92
C VAL A 103 -5.28 8.75 5.64
N MET A 104 -4.04 8.82 6.19
CA MET A 104 -3.45 7.69 6.91
C MET A 104 -4.07 7.47 8.29
N GLU A 105 -4.49 8.52 8.99
CA GLU A 105 -5.18 8.45 10.29
C GLU A 105 -6.60 7.91 10.14
N GLU A 106 -7.35 8.35 9.13
CA GLU A 106 -8.67 7.82 8.80
C GLU A 106 -8.64 6.31 8.60
N ARG A 107 -7.59 5.79 7.98
CA ARG A 107 -7.40 4.35 7.82
C ARG A 107 -7.27 3.60 9.15
N ILE A 108 -6.69 4.21 10.18
CA ILE A 108 -6.57 3.57 11.51
C ILE A 108 -7.97 3.34 12.08
N GLY A 109 -8.83 4.36 11.99
CA GLY A 109 -10.23 4.27 12.43
C GLY A 109 -11.13 3.47 11.49
N ASN A 110 -10.75 3.32 10.21
CA ASN A 110 -11.51 2.62 9.19
C ASN A 110 -10.69 1.50 8.53
N PRO A 111 -10.62 0.31 9.15
CA PRO A 111 -9.87 -0.83 8.60
C PRO A 111 -10.49 -1.41 7.30
N GLN A 112 -11.71 -0.99 6.93
CA GLN A 112 -12.34 -1.40 5.67
C GLN A 112 -11.81 -0.59 4.47
N MET A 113 -11.19 0.55 4.71
CA MET A 113 -10.63 1.38 3.65
C MET A 113 -9.59 0.58 2.85
N SER A 114 -9.87 0.41 1.56
CA SER A 114 -9.02 -0.42 0.71
C SER A 114 -7.68 0.25 0.45
N ARG A 115 -6.65 -0.55 0.15
CA ARG A 115 -5.34 0.00 -0.23
C ARG A 115 -5.39 0.84 -1.50
N ALA A 116 -6.28 0.48 -2.43
CA ALA A 116 -6.52 1.25 -3.65
C ALA A 116 -7.08 2.63 -3.32
N GLU A 117 -8.12 2.68 -2.49
CA GLU A 117 -8.74 3.94 -2.07
C GLU A 117 -7.75 4.87 -1.36
N ILE A 118 -6.94 4.36 -0.43
CA ILE A 118 -5.89 5.15 0.24
C ILE A 118 -4.91 5.71 -0.77
N ARG A 119 -4.52 4.91 -1.76
CA ARG A 119 -3.59 5.34 -2.80
C ARG A 119 -4.20 6.44 -3.64
N ASP A 120 -5.44 6.27 -4.11
CA ASP A 120 -6.11 7.24 -4.97
C ASP A 120 -6.25 8.58 -4.25
N ARG A 121 -6.61 8.55 -2.96
CA ARG A 121 -6.65 9.75 -2.10
C ARG A 121 -5.28 10.40 -1.93
N VAL A 122 -4.23 9.61 -1.67
CA VAL A 122 -2.86 10.14 -1.57
C VAL A 122 -2.39 10.70 -2.91
N SER A 123 -2.70 10.02 -4.01
CA SER A 123 -2.31 10.45 -5.36
C SER A 123 -2.97 11.76 -5.76
N ALA A 124 -4.20 12.01 -5.33
CA ALA A 124 -4.89 13.28 -5.57
C ALA A 124 -4.25 14.50 -4.87
N VAL A 125 -3.41 14.27 -3.85
CA VAL A 125 -2.70 15.32 -3.11
C VAL A 125 -1.34 15.67 -3.75
N LEU A 126 -0.78 14.73 -4.51
CA LEU A 126 0.55 14.84 -5.11
C LEU A 126 0.48 15.52 -6.48
N THR A 127 1.55 16.21 -6.87
CA THR A 127 1.73 16.69 -8.24
C THR A 127 2.10 15.53 -9.17
N ASP A 128 1.93 15.72 -10.48
CA ASP A 128 2.34 14.71 -11.49
C ASP A 128 3.82 14.34 -11.36
N GLU A 129 4.69 15.32 -11.12
CA GLU A 129 6.12 15.08 -10.91
C GLU A 129 6.38 14.24 -9.64
N GLN A 130 5.69 14.54 -8.54
CA GLN A 130 5.78 13.76 -7.31
C GLN A 130 5.20 12.34 -7.48
N LEU A 131 4.15 12.18 -8.28
CA LEU A 131 3.60 10.87 -8.63
C LEU A 131 4.59 10.03 -9.43
N ASP A 132 5.28 10.63 -10.38
CA ASP A 132 6.27 9.93 -11.19
C ASP A 132 7.51 9.58 -10.37
N GLN A 133 7.95 10.46 -9.47
CA GLN A 133 8.97 10.13 -8.47
C GLN A 133 8.50 8.98 -7.56
N LEU A 134 7.25 8.99 -7.11
CA LEU A 134 6.66 7.92 -6.30
C LEU A 134 6.66 6.56 -7.04
N LYS A 135 6.29 6.55 -8.32
CA LYS A 135 6.35 5.35 -9.19
C LYS A 135 7.78 4.85 -9.38
N ALA A 136 8.73 5.75 -9.65
CA ALA A 136 10.14 5.43 -9.82
C ALA A 136 10.76 4.80 -8.56
N MET A 137 10.29 5.21 -7.37
CA MET A 137 10.68 4.60 -6.09
C MET A 137 10.11 3.18 -5.93
N GLY A 138 8.93 2.89 -6.46
CA GLY A 138 8.33 1.55 -6.49
C GLY A 138 9.10 0.57 -7.37
N GLY A 139 9.65 1.04 -8.49
CA GLY A 139 10.39 0.21 -9.46
C GLY A 139 11.81 -0.21 -9.05
N ARG A 140 12.42 0.40 -8.00
CA ARG A 140 13.80 0.09 -7.57
C ARG A 140 13.96 -1.16 -6.71
N ARG A 141 12.90 -1.91 -6.44
CA ARG A 141 12.99 -3.18 -5.69
C ARG A 141 13.19 -4.37 -6.66
N GLY A 142 14.40 -4.45 -7.22
CA GLY A 142 14.86 -5.55 -8.08
C GLY A 142 14.93 -6.92 -7.36
N PRO A 143 15.17 -8.02 -8.09
CA PRO A 143 14.89 -9.38 -7.65
C PRO A 143 15.85 -9.81 -6.54
N MET A 144 15.30 -10.21 -5.39
CA MET A 144 16.02 -11.08 -4.46
C MET A 144 15.76 -12.51 -4.93
N PHE A 145 16.83 -13.12 -5.45
CA PHE A 145 16.92 -14.57 -5.64
C PHE A 145 16.52 -15.32 -4.36
#